data_AF-A0A7Y3UT36-F1
#
_entry.id   AF-A0A7Y3UT36-F1
#
_cell.length_a   1.000
_cell.length_b   1.000
_cell.length_c   1.000
_cell.angle_alpha   90.00
_cell.angle_beta   90.00
_cell.angle_gamma   90.00
#
_symmetry.space_group_name_H-M   'P 1'
#
loop_
_entity.id
_entity.type
_entity.pdbx_description
1 polymer ?
#
loop_
_entity_poly.entity_id
_entity_poly.type
_entity_poly.pdbx_seq_one_letter_code
_entity_poly.pdbx_strand_id
1 'polypeptide(L)'
;MQAVGSNSAPDFTEEQKAEAEELLKSENIIQKCVVSDAHSRSERFEETNLEILRASDVVLCLIREGTEGRIGGTRELLNRVIIRGKPVLELKLKVEEGKPKLTEQWHNLKNFNLPELPPLLSANTDITQQNDIRATSNLICIKEYTERVKKFASDNAKQARWNFAALARTIVYTHVTATVFATLVVLASRIQMEGLSKIDGLVKYLLVGEVLLLVCGIIAHYRLHHKKISSIWAFSRLTAEITRSIMAIKQFSCQLNYILNLPLPAYVRPLLRTMNILNLRSARANINTDWTDARATYIEKRLIEQQKYYQKHMDKEKSKLKNSKRLFMGFSLFAVLATLSKLLIKCYGLSSDYPIWSLISDALGFIAIVSPVIAMGAVSLAAALDLDARVHTYEEMFLFLVRQKGVLNSAVSRREFEKLVLETESHLLGETANWFTRRSYTEVA
;
A
#
# COMPACT_ATOMS: atom_id res chain seq x y z
N MET A 1 39.77 6.23 7.96
CA MET A 1 39.24 7.37 8.72
C MET A 1 40.35 7.88 9.63
N GLN A 2 40.87 9.09 9.41
CA GLN A 2 41.67 9.78 10.42
C GLN A 2 40.73 10.68 11.20
N ALA A 3 40.21 10.19 12.32
CA ALA A 3 39.45 11.03 13.25
C ALA A 3 40.47 11.90 13.98
N VAL A 4 40.61 13.15 13.51
CA VAL A 4 41.50 14.13 14.13
C VAL A 4 40.73 14.80 15.27
N GLY A 5 41.27 14.67 16.48
CA GLY A 5 40.75 15.31 17.68
C GLY A 5 40.89 16.82 17.64
N SER A 6 40.31 17.51 18.63
CA SER A 6 40.38 18.98 18.75
C SER A 6 41.81 19.53 18.82
N ASN A 7 42.78 18.68 19.15
CA ASN A 7 44.19 19.06 19.33
C ASN A 7 45.08 18.60 18.16
N SER A 8 44.49 18.28 17.00
CA SER A 8 45.21 17.74 15.82
C SER A 8 45.86 16.35 16.03
N ALA A 9 45.65 15.72 17.19
CA ALA A 9 46.07 14.34 17.48
C ALA A 9 44.95 13.34 17.12
N PRO A 10 45.26 12.08 16.80
CA PRO A 10 44.26 11.05 16.57
C PRO A 10 43.40 10.83 17.82
N ASP A 11 42.09 10.62 17.65
CA ASP A 11 41.17 10.32 18.76
C ASP A 11 41.44 8.97 19.46
N PHE A 12 42.10 8.07 18.75
CA PHE A 12 42.36 6.70 19.18
C PHE A 12 43.82 6.36 18.96
N THR A 13 44.42 5.58 19.87
CA THR A 13 45.66 4.87 19.59
C THR A 13 45.42 3.80 18.52
N GLU A 14 46.47 3.29 17.85
CA GLU A 14 46.30 2.22 16.87
C GLU A 14 45.72 0.94 17.49
N GLU A 15 46.04 0.67 18.76
CA GLU A 15 45.45 -0.45 19.53
C GLU A 15 43.94 -0.26 19.74
N GLN A 16 43.52 0.94 20.19
CA GLN A 16 42.10 1.26 20.37
C GLN A 16 41.33 1.23 19.04
N LYS A 17 41.99 1.63 17.95
CA LYS A 17 41.42 1.57 16.60
C LYS A 17 41.26 0.12 16.14
N ALA A 18 42.23 -0.75 16.38
CA ALA A 18 42.13 -2.18 16.08
C ALA A 18 41.00 -2.83 16.89
N GLU A 19 40.88 -2.51 18.18
CA GLU A 19 39.78 -2.96 19.04
C GLU A 19 38.42 -2.48 18.53
N ALA A 20 38.31 -1.19 18.17
CA ALA A 20 37.09 -0.64 17.58
C ALA A 20 36.74 -1.30 16.23
N GLU A 21 37.74 -1.56 15.38
CA GLU A 21 37.53 -2.26 14.11
C GLU A 21 37.03 -3.69 14.32
N GLU A 22 37.51 -4.39 15.34
CA GLU A 22 37.05 -5.72 15.72
C GLU A 22 35.62 -5.70 16.28
N LEU A 23 35.30 -4.76 17.17
CA LEU A 23 33.93 -4.54 17.66
C LEU A 23 32.96 -4.23 16.49
N LEU A 24 33.42 -3.45 15.53
CA LEU A 24 32.66 -3.14 14.32
C LEU A 24 32.51 -4.33 13.37
N LYS A 25 33.21 -5.46 13.59
CA LYS A 25 32.95 -6.74 12.91
C LYS A 25 31.95 -7.63 13.67
N SER A 26 31.52 -7.27 14.88
CA SER A 26 30.49 -8.01 15.61
C SER A 26 29.19 -8.14 14.81
N GLU A 27 28.52 -9.29 14.87
CA GLU A 27 27.23 -9.55 14.20
C GLU A 27 26.11 -8.57 14.63
N ASN A 28 26.26 -7.96 15.80
CA ASN A 28 25.33 -6.95 16.33
C ASN A 28 25.37 -5.63 15.53
N ILE A 29 26.45 -5.38 14.78
CA ILE A 29 26.58 -4.21 13.90
C ILE A 29 26.05 -4.58 12.52
N ILE A 30 24.78 -4.26 12.27
CA ILE A 30 24.12 -4.52 10.99
C ILE A 30 24.44 -3.46 9.93
N GLN A 31 25.00 -2.32 10.33
CA GLN A 31 25.30 -1.22 9.43
C GLN A 31 26.43 -0.32 9.95
N LYS A 32 27.24 0.20 9.01
CA LYS A 32 28.17 1.32 9.20
C LYS A 32 27.80 2.43 8.23
N CYS A 33 27.69 3.67 8.70
CA CYS A 33 27.44 4.82 7.85
C CYS A 33 28.22 6.04 8.34
N VAL A 34 28.58 6.92 7.41
CA VAL A 34 29.11 8.25 7.74
C VAL A 34 27.93 9.20 7.75
N VAL A 35 27.65 9.79 8.92
CA VAL A 35 26.47 10.64 9.13
C VAL A 35 26.75 12.09 8.80
N SER A 36 27.99 12.55 8.97
CA SER A 36 28.38 13.94 8.84
C SER A 36 29.74 14.07 8.16
N ASP A 37 29.84 15.02 7.23
CA ASP A 37 31.07 15.52 6.61
C ASP A 37 31.45 16.93 7.09
N ALA A 38 30.74 17.44 8.11
CA ALA A 38 30.97 18.76 8.67
C ALA A 38 32.44 18.96 9.06
N HIS A 39 32.95 20.18 8.82
CA HIS A 39 34.35 20.51 9.07
C HIS A 39 34.70 20.46 10.57
N SER A 40 33.78 20.92 11.43
CA SER A 40 34.04 21.00 12.86
C SER A 40 33.70 19.70 13.58
N ARG A 41 34.51 19.35 14.59
CA ARG A 41 34.30 18.14 15.40
C ARG A 41 32.96 18.17 16.13
N SER A 42 32.61 19.32 16.72
CA SER A 42 31.40 19.49 17.53
C SER A 42 30.13 19.24 16.69
N GLU A 43 30.09 19.81 15.49
CA GLU A 43 28.97 19.68 14.56
C GLU A 43 28.80 18.24 14.09
N ARG A 44 29.91 17.52 13.81
CA ARG A 44 29.84 16.08 13.50
C ARG A 44 29.18 15.26 14.61
N PHE A 45 29.50 15.54 15.88
CA PHE A 45 28.85 14.85 17.02
C PHE A 45 27.39 15.24 17.17
N GLU A 46 27.07 16.52 16.98
CA GLU A 46 25.69 16.99 17.02
C GLU A 46 24.82 16.31 15.95
N GLU A 47 25.28 16.29 14.70
CA GLU A 47 24.59 15.62 13.60
C GLU A 47 24.45 14.11 13.84
N THR A 48 25.50 13.48 14.38
CA THR A 48 25.45 12.06 14.78
C THR A 48 24.39 11.82 15.86
N ASN A 49 24.33 12.67 16.88
CA ASN A 49 23.31 12.59 17.93
C ASN A 49 21.90 12.78 17.37
N LEU A 50 21.73 13.70 16.42
CA LEU A 50 20.45 13.92 15.75
C LEU A 50 20.01 12.70 14.93
N GLU A 51 20.94 12.02 14.26
CA GLU A 51 20.62 10.82 13.49
C GLU A 51 20.33 9.61 14.38
N ILE A 52 21.08 9.41 15.48
CA ILE A 52 20.75 8.42 16.52
C ILE A 52 19.34 8.68 17.05
N LEU A 53 19.04 9.93 17.37
CA LEU A 53 17.70 10.34 17.82
C LEU A 53 16.63 10.09 16.78
N ARG A 54 16.93 10.23 15.49
CA ARG A 54 15.97 10.02 14.41
C ARG A 54 15.67 8.53 14.21
N ALA A 55 16.71 7.71 14.18
CA ALA A 55 16.63 6.28 13.87
C ALA A 55 16.13 5.42 15.03
N SER A 56 16.40 5.82 16.27
CA SER A 56 16.11 5.01 17.46
C SER A 56 14.67 5.14 17.98
N ASP A 57 14.08 4.01 18.35
CA ASP A 57 12.81 3.94 19.09
C ASP A 57 13.03 4.03 20.62
N VAL A 58 14.17 3.52 21.09
CA VAL A 58 14.64 3.59 22.49
C VAL A 58 16.13 3.91 22.46
N VAL A 59 16.60 4.71 23.40
CA VAL A 59 18.03 5.01 23.57
C VAL A 59 18.51 4.48 24.92
N LEU A 60 19.70 3.89 24.96
CA LEU A 60 20.38 3.49 26.19
C LEU A 60 21.63 4.34 26.33
N CYS A 61 21.73 5.07 27.43
CA CYS A 61 22.82 5.99 27.71
C CYS A 61 23.62 5.50 28.91
N LEU A 62 24.86 5.05 28.67
CA LEU A 62 25.81 4.74 29.74
C LEU A 62 26.61 5.98 30.12
N ILE A 63 26.56 6.39 31.39
CA ILE A 63 27.18 7.62 31.89
C ILE A 63 28.00 7.29 33.14
N ARG A 64 29.24 7.78 33.21
CA ARG A 64 30.05 7.66 34.42
C ARG A 64 29.57 8.66 35.47
N GLU A 65 29.37 8.19 36.69
CA GLU A 65 28.97 9.06 37.79
C GLU A 65 30.12 10.02 38.16
N GLY A 66 29.80 11.28 38.44
CA GLY A 66 30.78 12.30 38.85
C GLY A 66 31.64 12.95 37.75
N THR A 67 31.59 12.50 36.49
CA THR A 67 32.34 13.15 35.40
C THR A 67 31.55 14.27 34.74
N GLU A 68 32.13 15.43 34.46
CA GLU A 68 31.45 16.46 33.64
C GLU A 68 31.19 15.98 32.21
N GLY A 69 30.05 16.38 31.63
CA GLY A 69 29.69 16.03 30.26
C GLY A 69 30.49 16.85 29.25
N ARG A 70 30.86 16.25 28.12
CA ARG A 70 31.43 16.97 26.98
C ARG A 70 30.33 17.39 26.00
N ILE A 71 30.55 18.49 25.29
CA ILE A 71 29.69 18.91 24.17
C ILE A 71 29.67 17.80 23.12
N GLY A 72 28.48 17.46 22.63
CA GLY A 72 28.24 16.33 21.73
C GLY A 72 28.26 14.95 22.40
N GLY A 73 28.52 14.87 23.72
CA GLY A 73 28.63 13.62 24.46
C GLY A 73 27.29 13.02 24.90
N THR A 74 27.35 11.86 25.57
CA THR A 74 26.19 11.07 25.98
C THR A 74 25.17 11.82 26.86
N ARG A 75 25.63 12.75 27.72
CA ARG A 75 24.73 13.58 28.54
C ARG A 75 23.88 14.54 27.70
N GLU A 76 24.47 15.13 26.67
CA GLU A 76 23.74 16.01 25.77
C GLU A 76 22.72 15.21 24.95
N LEU A 77 23.12 14.04 24.44
CA LEU A 77 22.20 13.11 23.79
C LEU A 77 21.03 12.77 24.73
N LEU A 78 21.30 12.33 25.97
CA LEU A 78 20.28 12.03 26.98
C LEU A 78 19.27 13.19 27.13
N ASN A 79 19.76 14.42 27.36
CA ASN A 79 18.90 15.59 27.50
C ASN A 79 18.05 15.83 26.25
N ARG A 80 18.63 15.72 25.05
CA ARG A 80 17.88 15.86 23.79
C ARG A 80 16.82 14.76 23.62
N VAL A 81 17.10 13.51 24.02
CA VAL A 81 16.12 12.40 23.99
C VAL A 81 14.95 12.70 24.92
N ILE A 82 15.24 13.16 26.13
CA ILE A 82 14.23 13.54 27.14
C ILE A 82 13.35 14.68 26.62
N ILE A 83 13.94 15.75 26.08
CA ILE A 83 13.23 16.89 25.50
C ILE A 83 12.31 16.47 24.34
N ARG A 84 12.76 15.53 23.50
CA ARG A 84 11.95 14.97 22.40
C ARG A 84 10.88 13.97 22.86
N GLY A 85 10.77 13.71 24.16
CA GLY A 85 9.78 12.78 24.71
C GLY A 85 10.03 11.32 24.33
N LYS A 86 11.24 10.95 23.88
CA LYS A 86 11.54 9.57 23.50
C LYS A 86 11.93 8.73 24.72
N PRO A 87 11.61 7.42 24.75
CA PRO A 87 12.04 6.53 25.82
C PRO A 87 13.57 6.42 25.88
N VAL A 88 14.12 6.63 27.08
CA VAL A 88 15.56 6.49 27.31
C VAL A 88 15.87 5.87 28.66
N LEU A 89 16.79 4.93 28.66
CA LEU A 89 17.35 4.33 29.87
C LEU A 89 18.70 4.98 30.16
N GLU A 90 18.77 5.70 31.27
CA GLU A 90 20.01 6.22 31.82
C GLU A 90 20.65 5.17 32.74
N LEU A 91 21.85 4.73 32.40
CA LEU A 91 22.67 3.81 33.19
C LEU A 91 23.84 4.57 33.77
N LYS A 92 23.80 4.86 35.08
CA LYS A 92 24.90 5.52 35.79
C LYS A 92 25.86 4.48 36.33
N LEU A 93 27.09 4.52 35.84
CA LEU A 93 28.19 3.64 36.23
C LEU A 93 29.05 4.31 37.30
N LYS A 94 29.13 3.68 38.46
CA LYS A 94 30.05 4.00 39.55
C LYS A 94 31.01 2.83 39.76
N VAL A 95 32.25 3.10 40.16
CA VAL A 95 33.18 2.06 40.59
C VAL A 95 33.27 2.15 42.12
N GLU A 96 32.74 1.16 42.83
CA GLU A 96 32.83 1.03 44.28
C GLU A 96 33.67 -0.20 44.59
N GLU A 97 34.72 -0.05 45.41
CA GLU A 97 35.61 -1.17 45.83
C GLU A 97 36.21 -1.97 44.64
N GLY A 98 36.51 -1.29 43.53
CA GLY A 98 37.04 -1.91 42.32
C GLY A 98 36.01 -2.67 41.48
N LYS A 99 34.73 -2.68 41.86
CA LYS A 99 33.64 -3.32 41.11
C LYS A 99 32.72 -2.29 40.46
N PRO A 100 32.26 -2.53 39.22
CA PRO A 100 31.27 -1.67 38.58
C PRO A 100 29.90 -1.85 39.23
N LYS A 101 29.29 -0.75 39.65
CA LYS A 101 27.92 -0.66 40.13
C LYS A 101 27.11 0.22 39.19
N LEU A 102 26.01 -0.33 38.70
CA LEU A 102 25.10 0.35 37.77
C LEU A 102 23.83 0.74 38.51
N THR A 103 23.42 1.99 38.35
CA THR A 103 22.07 2.43 38.73
C THR A 103 21.30 2.80 37.47
N GLU A 104 20.05 2.35 37.41
CA GLU A 104 19.18 2.54 36.25
C GLU A 104 18.09 3.57 36.52
N GLN A 105 17.81 4.39 35.52
CA GLN A 105 16.73 5.37 35.56
C GLN A 105 16.07 5.46 34.20
N TRP A 106 14.78 5.13 34.13
CA TRP A 106 13.99 5.29 32.93
C TRP A 106 13.39 6.70 32.84
N HIS A 107 13.50 7.31 31.66
CA HIS A 107 12.80 8.53 31.31
C HIS A 107 11.85 8.24 30.16
N ASN A 108 10.62 8.79 30.23
CA ASN A 108 9.60 8.65 29.20
C ASN A 108 9.24 7.20 28.78
N LEU A 109 9.44 6.20 29.65
CA LEU A 109 9.14 4.79 29.32
C LEU A 109 7.67 4.59 28.90
N LYS A 110 6.74 5.35 29.48
CA LYS A 110 5.32 5.35 29.10
C LYS A 110 5.05 5.71 27.62
N ASN A 111 6.00 6.35 26.94
CA ASN A 111 5.90 6.67 25.52
C ASN A 111 6.41 5.54 24.62
N PHE A 112 6.97 4.48 25.21
CA PHE A 112 7.40 3.31 24.47
C PHE A 112 6.18 2.44 24.14
N ASN A 113 5.94 2.25 22.85
CA ASN A 113 4.98 1.30 22.34
C ASN A 113 5.73 0.25 21.54
N LEU A 114 5.45 -1.03 21.82
CA LEU A 114 5.98 -2.09 20.99
C LEU A 114 5.46 -1.92 19.56
N PRO A 115 6.34 -2.04 18.54
CA PRO A 115 5.90 -1.94 17.16
C PRO A 115 4.93 -3.09 16.86
N GLU A 116 3.66 -2.75 16.65
CA GLU A 116 2.64 -3.72 16.27
C GLU A 116 2.62 -3.92 14.76
N LEU A 117 2.48 -5.17 14.32
CA LEU A 117 2.19 -5.45 12.94
C LEU A 117 0.79 -4.93 12.59
N PRO A 118 0.56 -4.48 11.34
CA PRO A 118 -0.78 -4.16 10.85
C PRO A 118 -1.80 -5.24 11.25
N PRO A 119 -3.04 -4.90 11.66
CA PRO A 119 -4.02 -5.86 12.17
C PRO A 119 -4.25 -7.08 11.28
N LEU A 120 -4.19 -6.89 9.96
CA LEU A 120 -4.33 -7.99 9.00
C LEU A 120 -3.17 -8.98 9.08
N LEU A 121 -1.94 -8.50 9.34
CA LEU A 121 -0.74 -9.33 9.47
C LEU A 121 -0.62 -9.93 10.88
N SER A 122 -1.00 -9.19 11.93
CA SER A 122 -0.91 -9.68 13.31
C SER A 122 -1.87 -10.84 13.59
N ALA A 123 -3.01 -10.89 12.88
CA ALA A 123 -3.94 -12.02 12.95
C ALA A 123 -3.39 -13.33 12.37
N ASN A 124 -2.26 -13.29 11.65
CA ASN A 124 -1.63 -14.49 11.09
C ASN A 124 -0.59 -15.07 12.06
N THR A 125 -0.85 -16.28 12.52
CA THR A 125 0.01 -17.04 13.42
C THR A 125 1.34 -17.46 12.78
N ASP A 126 1.40 -17.76 11.48
CA ASP A 126 2.63 -18.18 10.80
C ASP A 126 3.68 -17.05 10.69
N ILE A 127 3.22 -15.80 10.74
CA ILE A 127 4.06 -14.60 10.77
C ILE A 127 4.50 -14.27 12.20
N THR A 128 3.68 -14.57 13.21
CA THR A 128 3.87 -14.14 14.61
C THR A 128 4.42 -15.23 15.55
N GLN A 129 4.12 -16.52 15.34
CA GLN A 129 4.43 -17.63 16.26
C GLN A 129 5.91 -18.00 16.35
N GLN A 130 6.79 -17.49 15.48
CA GLN A 130 8.24 -17.74 15.59
C GLN A 130 9.00 -16.63 16.33
N ASN A 131 8.31 -15.61 16.84
CA ASN A 131 8.86 -14.66 17.80
C ASN A 131 8.81 -15.22 19.24
N ASP A 132 8.69 -16.53 19.42
CA ASP A 132 9.05 -17.19 20.68
C ASP A 132 10.59 -17.12 20.83
N ILE A 133 11.05 -15.90 21.14
CA ILE A 133 12.44 -15.41 21.25
C ILE A 133 13.24 -16.23 22.29
N ARG A 134 12.60 -17.16 23.00
CA ARG A 134 13.22 -17.94 24.07
C ARG A 134 13.93 -19.23 23.62
N ALA A 135 13.82 -19.68 22.36
CA ALA A 135 14.29 -21.05 22.02
C ALA A 135 15.19 -21.24 20.78
N THR A 136 15.44 -20.26 19.91
CA THR A 136 16.36 -20.49 18.77
C THR A 136 17.32 -19.33 18.55
N SER A 137 18.62 -19.65 18.54
CA SER A 137 19.75 -18.74 18.34
C SER A 137 19.82 -18.09 16.95
N ASN A 138 18.87 -18.37 16.06
CA ASN A 138 18.89 -17.92 14.67
C ASN A 138 17.69 -17.02 14.36
N LEU A 139 17.89 -15.71 14.45
CA LEU A 139 16.97 -14.70 13.91
C LEU A 139 16.64 -15.02 12.44
N ILE A 140 15.35 -14.96 12.09
CA ILE A 140 14.81 -15.24 10.75
C ILE A 140 15.55 -14.46 9.65
N CYS A 141 15.79 -15.09 8.50
CA CYS A 141 16.42 -14.41 7.36
C CYS A 141 15.40 -13.53 6.59
N ILE A 142 15.87 -12.45 5.95
CA ILE A 142 15.01 -11.53 5.19
C ILE A 142 14.20 -12.25 4.10
N LYS A 143 14.80 -13.24 3.43
CA LYS A 143 14.15 -14.00 2.36
C LYS A 143 12.94 -14.74 2.90
N GLU A 144 13.10 -15.48 3.98
CA GLU A 144 12.03 -16.26 4.58
C GLU A 144 10.91 -15.35 5.12
N TYR A 145 11.28 -14.28 5.83
CA TYR A 145 10.30 -13.32 6.33
C TYR A 145 9.48 -12.67 5.21
N THR A 146 10.15 -12.17 4.17
CA THR A 146 9.48 -11.52 3.03
C THR A 146 8.66 -12.51 2.19
N GLU A 147 9.09 -13.76 2.02
CA GLU A 147 8.32 -14.80 1.33
C GLU A 147 7.02 -15.13 2.07
N ARG A 148 7.06 -15.25 3.41
CA ARG A 148 5.86 -15.47 4.24
C ARG A 148 4.89 -14.30 4.13
N VAL A 149 5.37 -13.07 4.34
CA VAL A 149 4.55 -11.85 4.23
C VAL A 149 3.98 -11.71 2.82
N LYS A 150 4.78 -11.95 1.77
CA LYS A 150 4.35 -11.90 0.37
C LYS A 150 3.28 -12.94 0.06
N LYS A 151 3.44 -14.18 0.54
CA LYS A 151 2.46 -15.27 0.34
C LYS A 151 1.13 -14.87 0.96
N PHE A 152 1.14 -14.51 2.24
CA PHE A 152 -0.06 -14.05 2.95
C PHE A 152 -0.75 -12.87 2.23
N ALA A 153 0.03 -11.84 1.88
CA ALA A 153 -0.50 -10.67 1.21
C ALA A 153 -1.06 -11.01 -0.18
N SER A 154 -0.41 -11.88 -0.94
CA SER A 154 -0.88 -12.30 -2.26
C SER A 154 -2.17 -13.12 -2.18
N ASP A 155 -2.29 -14.01 -1.20
CA ASP A 155 -3.46 -14.86 -1.03
C ASP A 155 -4.68 -14.04 -0.56
N ASN A 156 -4.49 -13.14 0.41
CA ASN A 156 -5.53 -12.18 0.81
C ASN A 156 -5.93 -11.26 -0.34
N ALA A 157 -4.98 -10.76 -1.12
CA ALA A 157 -5.30 -9.92 -2.27
C ALA A 157 -6.13 -10.69 -3.33
N LYS A 158 -5.82 -11.97 -3.58
CA LYS A 158 -6.63 -12.81 -4.46
C LYS A 158 -8.03 -12.97 -3.87
N GLN A 159 -8.15 -13.42 -2.63
CA GLN A 159 -9.43 -13.69 -1.99
C GLN A 159 -10.32 -12.45 -1.94
N ALA A 160 -9.79 -11.31 -1.51
CA ALA A 160 -10.52 -10.05 -1.48
C ALA A 160 -11.00 -9.63 -2.89
N ARG A 161 -10.16 -9.80 -3.91
CA ARG A 161 -10.54 -9.53 -5.31
C ARG A 161 -11.67 -10.46 -5.79
N TRP A 162 -11.60 -11.76 -5.48
CA TRP A 162 -12.64 -12.71 -5.85
C TRP A 162 -13.97 -12.37 -5.17
N ASN A 163 -13.94 -12.08 -3.87
CA ASN A 163 -15.12 -11.68 -3.10
C ASN A 163 -15.73 -10.37 -3.62
N PHE A 164 -14.89 -9.37 -3.90
CA PHE A 164 -15.33 -8.10 -4.50
C PHE A 164 -16.00 -8.34 -5.85
N ALA A 165 -15.35 -9.11 -6.73
CA ALA A 165 -15.90 -9.40 -8.06
C ALA A 165 -17.21 -10.19 -8.00
N ALA A 166 -17.34 -11.14 -7.08
CA ALA A 166 -18.57 -11.90 -6.89
C ALA A 166 -19.71 -10.98 -6.43
N LEU A 167 -19.50 -10.18 -5.40
CA LEU A 167 -20.51 -9.25 -4.87
C LEU A 167 -20.89 -8.17 -5.89
N ALA A 168 -19.92 -7.57 -6.59
CA ALA A 168 -20.18 -6.59 -7.62
C ALA A 168 -21.01 -7.17 -8.78
N ARG A 169 -20.71 -8.41 -9.21
CA ARG A 169 -21.53 -9.12 -10.20
C ARG A 169 -22.94 -9.37 -9.69
N THR A 170 -23.10 -9.82 -8.45
CA THR A 170 -24.43 -10.01 -7.84
C THR A 170 -25.23 -8.72 -7.90
N ILE A 171 -24.65 -7.59 -7.48
CA ILE A 171 -25.34 -6.28 -7.52
C ILE A 171 -25.78 -5.94 -8.95
N VAL A 172 -24.89 -6.07 -9.94
CA VAL A 172 -25.22 -5.77 -11.34
C VAL A 172 -26.31 -6.70 -11.86
N TYR A 173 -26.19 -8.02 -11.67
CA TYR A 173 -27.16 -8.98 -12.17
C TYR A 173 -28.52 -8.82 -11.51
N THR A 174 -28.58 -8.56 -10.20
CA THR A 174 -29.86 -8.37 -9.52
C THR A 174 -30.55 -7.10 -9.98
N HIS A 175 -29.83 -5.99 -10.18
CA HIS A 175 -30.42 -4.75 -10.69
C HIS A 175 -30.89 -4.90 -12.14
N VAL A 176 -30.07 -5.47 -13.03
CA VAL A 176 -30.46 -5.68 -14.44
C VAL A 176 -31.68 -6.57 -14.53
N THR A 177 -31.72 -7.68 -13.77
CA THR A 177 -32.86 -8.60 -13.77
C THR A 177 -34.11 -7.95 -13.18
N ALA A 178 -33.97 -7.17 -12.11
CA ALA A 178 -35.07 -6.41 -11.52
C ALA A 178 -35.65 -5.39 -12.52
N THR A 179 -34.80 -4.68 -13.27
CA THR A 179 -35.25 -3.74 -14.32
C THR A 179 -36.00 -4.46 -15.45
N VAL A 180 -35.55 -5.67 -15.83
CA VAL A 180 -36.27 -6.50 -16.80
C VAL A 180 -37.65 -6.89 -16.25
N PHE A 181 -37.74 -7.31 -14.98
CA PHE A 181 -39.01 -7.66 -14.34
C PHE A 181 -39.96 -6.46 -14.27
N ALA A 182 -39.47 -5.29 -13.85
CA ALA A 182 -40.24 -4.05 -13.84
C ALA A 182 -40.79 -3.71 -15.23
N THR A 183 -39.96 -3.87 -16.28
CA THR A 183 -40.38 -3.62 -17.67
C THR A 183 -41.45 -4.61 -18.13
N LEU A 184 -41.30 -5.89 -17.80
CA LEU A 184 -42.29 -6.92 -18.10
C LEU A 184 -43.60 -6.71 -17.35
N VAL A 185 -43.55 -6.25 -16.10
CA VAL A 185 -44.73 -5.86 -15.31
C VAL A 185 -45.49 -4.74 -16.02
N VAL A 186 -44.80 -3.67 -16.42
CA VAL A 186 -45.44 -2.55 -17.14
C VAL A 186 -46.10 -3.03 -18.44
N LEU A 187 -45.44 -3.92 -19.19
CA LEU A 187 -45.99 -4.47 -20.43
C LEU A 187 -47.21 -5.37 -20.16
N ALA A 188 -47.11 -6.28 -19.19
CA ALA A 188 -48.17 -7.21 -18.82
C ALA A 188 -49.40 -6.48 -18.25
N SER A 189 -49.20 -5.44 -17.44
CA SER A 189 -50.29 -4.61 -16.92
C SER A 189 -51.05 -3.86 -18.03
N ARG A 190 -50.38 -3.46 -19.12
CA ARG A 190 -51.06 -2.89 -20.30
C ARG A 190 -51.94 -3.91 -21.01
N ILE A 191 -51.44 -5.12 -21.23
CA ILE A 191 -52.20 -6.21 -21.86
C ILE A 191 -53.39 -6.63 -20.98
N GLN A 192 -53.24 -6.60 -19.65
CA GLN A 192 -54.32 -6.91 -18.71
C GLN A 192 -55.49 -5.93 -18.82
N MET A 193 -55.23 -4.65 -19.12
CA MET A 193 -56.31 -3.66 -19.38
C MET A 193 -57.13 -4.00 -20.64
N GLU A 194 -56.59 -4.81 -21.56
CA GLU A 194 -57.28 -5.27 -22.77
C GLU A 194 -58.15 -6.53 -22.56
N GLY A 195 -58.33 -6.98 -21.30
CA GLY A 195 -59.37 -7.96 -20.93
C GLY A 195 -58.91 -9.39 -20.65
N LEU A 196 -57.60 -9.69 -20.61
CA LEU A 196 -57.09 -11.01 -20.20
C LEU A 196 -56.87 -11.11 -18.68
N SER A 197 -57.86 -11.63 -17.95
CA SER A 197 -57.82 -11.81 -16.48
C SER A 197 -56.76 -12.81 -15.98
N LYS A 198 -56.20 -13.68 -16.83
CA LYS A 198 -55.23 -14.72 -16.42
C LYS A 198 -53.80 -14.19 -16.16
N ILE A 199 -53.50 -12.94 -16.48
CA ILE A 199 -52.15 -12.36 -16.39
C ILE A 199 -51.83 -11.84 -14.96
N ASP A 200 -52.85 -11.67 -14.11
CA ASP A 200 -52.71 -11.08 -12.77
C ASP A 200 -51.73 -11.85 -11.85
N GLY A 201 -51.75 -13.18 -11.92
CA GLY A 201 -50.82 -14.03 -11.16
C GLY A 201 -49.36 -13.80 -11.58
N LEU A 202 -49.11 -13.69 -12.88
CA LEU A 202 -47.77 -13.47 -13.42
C LEU A 202 -47.19 -12.11 -12.97
N VAL A 203 -48.01 -11.06 -13.01
CA VAL A 203 -47.61 -9.72 -12.55
C VAL A 203 -47.20 -9.74 -11.08
N LYS A 204 -47.98 -10.41 -10.22
CA LYS A 204 -47.65 -10.56 -8.79
C LYS A 204 -46.33 -11.30 -8.58
N TYR A 205 -46.08 -12.40 -9.30
CA TYR A 205 -44.82 -13.14 -9.19
C TYR A 205 -43.61 -12.31 -9.66
N LEU A 206 -43.75 -11.55 -10.75
CA LEU A 206 -42.68 -10.68 -11.25
C LEU A 206 -42.36 -9.55 -10.26
N LEU A 207 -43.37 -8.92 -9.66
CA LEU A 207 -43.18 -7.89 -8.63
C LEU A 207 -42.49 -8.44 -7.37
N VAL A 208 -42.92 -9.60 -6.87
CA VAL A 208 -42.26 -10.26 -5.73
C VAL A 208 -40.81 -10.60 -6.08
N GLY A 209 -40.56 -11.13 -7.29
CA GLY A 209 -39.22 -11.41 -7.78
C GLY A 209 -38.34 -10.16 -7.87
N GLU A 210 -38.89 -9.05 -8.36
CA GLU A 210 -38.20 -7.76 -8.44
C GLU A 210 -37.75 -7.27 -7.07
N VAL A 211 -38.67 -7.27 -6.09
CA VAL A 211 -38.36 -6.84 -4.71
C VAL A 211 -37.28 -7.73 -4.09
N LEU A 212 -37.36 -9.05 -4.26
CA LEU A 212 -36.35 -9.97 -3.75
C LEU A 212 -34.97 -9.71 -4.37
N LEU A 213 -34.91 -9.47 -5.69
CA LEU A 213 -33.66 -9.14 -6.39
C LEU A 213 -33.06 -7.83 -5.87
N LEU A 214 -33.88 -6.79 -5.65
CA LEU A 214 -33.44 -5.52 -5.09
C LEU A 214 -32.91 -5.69 -3.66
N VAL A 215 -33.61 -6.42 -2.80
CA VAL A 215 -33.15 -6.74 -1.43
C VAL A 215 -31.83 -7.50 -1.45
N CYS A 216 -31.69 -8.51 -2.33
CA CYS A 216 -30.42 -9.22 -2.52
C CYS A 216 -29.29 -8.29 -2.97
N GLY A 217 -29.59 -7.34 -3.88
CA GLY A 217 -28.66 -6.30 -4.31
C GLY A 217 -28.20 -5.40 -3.17
N ILE A 218 -29.13 -4.95 -2.32
CA ILE A 218 -28.84 -4.11 -1.14
C ILE A 218 -27.98 -4.88 -0.13
N ILE A 219 -28.31 -6.14 0.16
CA ILE A 219 -27.50 -6.98 1.07
C ILE A 219 -26.08 -7.17 0.52
N ALA A 220 -25.95 -7.43 -0.79
CA ALA A 220 -24.65 -7.56 -1.44
C ALA A 220 -23.84 -6.25 -1.37
N HIS A 221 -24.49 -5.10 -1.60
CA HIS A 221 -23.89 -3.78 -1.48
C HIS A 221 -23.43 -3.49 -0.04
N TYR A 222 -24.29 -3.72 0.95
CA TYR A 222 -23.93 -3.56 2.36
C TYR A 222 -22.73 -4.42 2.75
N ARG A 223 -22.71 -5.69 2.33
CA ARG A 223 -21.57 -6.59 2.57
C ARG A 223 -20.28 -6.12 1.90
N LEU A 224 -20.37 -5.55 0.70
CA LEU A 224 -19.21 -5.03 -0.04
C LEU A 224 -18.51 -3.90 0.73
N HIS A 225 -19.29 -2.95 1.24
CA HIS A 225 -18.79 -1.78 1.96
C HIS A 225 -18.44 -2.09 3.42
N HIS A 226 -19.28 -2.83 4.14
CA HIS A 226 -19.07 -3.10 5.56
C HIS A 226 -17.81 -3.94 5.83
N LYS A 227 -17.48 -4.89 4.94
CA LYS A 227 -16.29 -5.74 5.09
C LYS A 227 -14.98 -5.07 4.67
N LYS A 228 -15.00 -3.80 4.24
CA LYS A 228 -13.82 -3.05 3.79
C LYS A 228 -12.93 -3.84 2.81
N ILE A 229 -13.57 -4.59 1.91
CA ILE A 229 -12.89 -5.56 1.02
C ILE A 229 -11.89 -4.83 0.12
N SER A 230 -12.21 -3.61 -0.31
CA SER A 230 -11.34 -2.72 -1.07
C SER A 230 -10.08 -2.34 -0.29
N SER A 231 -10.20 -1.93 0.97
CA SER A 231 -9.07 -1.60 1.84
C SER A 231 -8.19 -2.82 2.13
N ILE A 232 -8.79 -3.99 2.43
CA ILE A 232 -8.03 -5.24 2.61
C ILE A 232 -7.26 -5.59 1.34
N TRP A 233 -7.91 -5.50 0.18
CA TRP A 233 -7.26 -5.75 -1.11
C TRP A 233 -6.11 -4.78 -1.36
N ALA A 234 -6.33 -3.48 -1.12
CA ALA A 234 -5.34 -2.44 -1.35
C ALA A 234 -4.13 -2.59 -0.43
N PHE A 235 -4.36 -2.80 0.86
CA PHE A 235 -3.30 -3.04 1.85
C PHE A 235 -2.49 -4.30 1.49
N SER A 236 -3.17 -5.37 1.11
CA SER A 236 -2.52 -6.63 0.71
C SER A 236 -1.65 -6.44 -0.54
N ARG A 237 -2.14 -5.68 -1.54
CA ARG A 237 -1.35 -5.34 -2.73
C ARG A 237 -0.12 -4.50 -2.37
N LEU A 238 -0.28 -3.47 -1.54
CA LEU A 238 0.82 -2.62 -1.08
C LEU A 238 1.89 -3.44 -0.36
N THR A 239 1.48 -4.31 0.57
CA THR A 239 2.37 -5.20 1.32
C THR A 239 3.11 -6.18 0.40
N ALA A 240 2.42 -6.73 -0.61
CA ALA A 240 3.04 -7.61 -1.60
C ALA A 240 4.05 -6.86 -2.48
N GLU A 241 3.84 -5.58 -2.78
CA GLU A 241 4.80 -4.80 -3.58
C GLU A 241 5.99 -4.32 -2.75
N ILE A 242 5.78 -3.95 -1.47
CA ILE A 242 6.86 -3.66 -0.52
C ILE A 242 7.80 -4.86 -0.40
N THR A 243 7.24 -6.06 -0.16
CA THR A 243 8.05 -7.29 -0.07
C THR A 243 8.78 -7.61 -1.36
N ARG A 244 8.13 -7.43 -2.52
CA ARG A 244 8.76 -7.63 -3.83
C ARG A 244 9.91 -6.66 -4.09
N SER A 245 9.75 -5.39 -3.70
CA SER A 245 10.78 -4.36 -3.83
C SER A 245 11.99 -4.67 -2.95
N ILE A 246 11.76 -5.00 -1.67
CA ILE A 246 12.82 -5.35 -0.72
C ILE A 246 13.57 -6.61 -1.17
N MET A 247 12.85 -7.60 -1.67
CA MET A 247 13.47 -8.81 -2.23
C MET A 247 14.31 -8.55 -3.46
N ALA A 248 13.97 -7.54 -4.26
CA ALA A 248 14.76 -7.15 -5.43
C ALA A 248 16.07 -6.47 -5.03
N ILE A 249 16.11 -5.78 -3.88
CA ILE A 249 17.27 -5.01 -3.43
C ILE A 249 18.12 -5.69 -2.37
N LYS A 250 17.75 -6.89 -1.93
CA LYS A 250 18.45 -7.65 -0.86
C LYS A 250 19.95 -7.89 -1.08
N GLN A 251 20.41 -7.78 -2.33
CA GLN A 251 21.80 -7.96 -2.71
C GLN A 251 22.62 -6.67 -2.53
N PHE A 252 21.96 -5.53 -2.31
CA PHE A 252 22.59 -4.22 -2.18
C PHE A 252 22.65 -3.78 -0.72
N SER A 253 23.74 -3.10 -0.36
CA SER A 253 23.98 -2.56 0.99
C SER A 253 23.25 -1.24 1.24
N CYS A 254 22.04 -1.11 0.72
CA CYS A 254 21.26 0.12 0.77
C CYS A 254 20.31 0.16 1.98
N GLN A 255 20.19 1.35 2.58
CA GLN A 255 19.14 1.63 3.56
C GLN A 255 17.79 1.78 2.86
N LEU A 256 16.73 1.27 3.49
CA LEU A 256 15.35 1.47 3.03
C LEU A 256 14.77 2.85 3.38
N ASN A 257 15.62 3.85 3.67
CA ASN A 257 15.19 5.20 4.06
C ASN A 257 14.22 5.81 3.05
N TYR A 258 14.40 5.52 1.77
CA TYR A 258 13.48 5.97 0.71
C TYR A 258 12.07 5.40 0.89
N ILE A 259 11.93 4.10 1.22
CA ILE A 259 10.63 3.46 1.47
C ILE A 259 9.98 4.07 2.72
N LEU A 260 10.78 4.35 3.75
CA LEU A 260 10.30 4.97 4.98
C LEU A 260 9.83 6.42 4.77
N ASN A 261 10.33 7.10 3.74
CA ASN A 261 9.95 8.47 3.38
C ASN A 261 8.74 8.53 2.43
N LEU A 262 8.32 7.42 1.83
CA LEU A 262 7.08 7.39 1.06
C LEU A 262 5.89 7.72 1.98
N PRO A 263 4.81 8.34 1.45
CA PRO A 263 3.60 8.69 2.20
C PRO A 263 2.76 7.43 2.49
N LEU A 264 3.37 6.45 3.17
CA LEU A 264 2.75 5.20 3.57
C LEU A 264 2.02 5.38 4.91
N PRO A 265 0.93 4.63 5.15
CA PRO A 265 0.21 4.69 6.42
C PRO A 265 1.15 4.37 7.60
N ALA A 266 0.96 5.08 8.71
CA ALA A 266 1.81 4.96 9.89
C ALA A 266 1.91 3.50 10.40
N TYR A 267 0.81 2.75 10.33
CA TYR A 267 0.75 1.35 10.77
C TYR A 267 1.59 0.38 9.92
N VAL A 268 2.04 0.77 8.72
CA VAL A 268 2.95 -0.03 7.88
C VAL A 268 4.41 0.13 8.30
N ARG A 269 4.76 1.22 9.02
CA ARG A 269 6.14 1.52 9.40
C ARG A 269 6.82 0.42 10.23
N PRO A 270 6.16 -0.23 11.21
CA PRO A 270 6.73 -1.37 11.92
C PRO A 270 7.23 -2.48 10.99
N LEU A 271 6.42 -2.89 10.02
CA LEU A 271 6.77 -3.89 9.01
C LEU A 271 8.02 -3.48 8.22
N LEU A 272 8.07 -2.23 7.76
CA LEU A 272 9.21 -1.70 7.00
C LEU A 272 10.49 -1.65 7.81
N ARG A 273 10.39 -1.30 9.09
CA ARG A 273 11.55 -1.28 10.00
C ARG A 273 12.11 -2.68 10.22
N THR A 274 11.26 -3.67 10.48
CA THR A 274 11.67 -5.07 10.58
C THR A 274 12.37 -5.51 9.30
N MET A 275 11.79 -5.23 8.13
CA MET A 275 12.40 -5.58 6.86
C MET A 275 13.72 -4.83 6.60
N ASN A 276 13.84 -3.57 7.00
CA ASN A 276 15.08 -2.80 6.88
C ASN A 276 16.20 -3.41 7.72
N ILE A 277 15.92 -3.77 8.98
CA ILE A 277 16.90 -4.42 9.86
C ILE A 277 17.36 -5.75 9.28
N LEU A 278 16.41 -6.58 8.85
CA LEU A 278 16.72 -7.89 8.24
C LEU A 278 17.47 -7.72 6.91
N ASN A 279 17.14 -6.70 6.12
CA ASN A 279 17.84 -6.38 4.88
C ASN A 279 19.29 -5.95 5.14
N LEU A 280 19.52 -5.02 6.07
CA LEU A 280 20.85 -4.54 6.42
C LEU A 280 21.74 -5.69 6.94
N ARG A 281 21.18 -6.55 7.81
CA ARG A 281 21.87 -7.76 8.27
C ARG A 281 22.26 -8.68 7.12
N SER A 282 21.33 -8.93 6.19
CA SER A 282 21.59 -9.80 5.03
C SER A 282 22.57 -9.17 4.03
N ALA A 283 22.47 -7.87 3.79
CA ALA A 283 23.29 -7.16 2.82
C ALA A 283 24.75 -7.06 3.27
N ARG A 284 25.01 -7.04 4.59
CA ARG A 284 26.36 -7.08 5.14
C ARG A 284 27.15 -8.31 4.69
N ALA A 285 26.50 -9.47 4.61
CA ALA A 285 27.13 -10.69 4.08
C ALA A 285 27.49 -10.58 2.59
N ASN A 286 26.85 -9.66 1.86
CA ASN A 286 26.99 -9.47 0.41
C ASN A 286 27.83 -8.22 0.03
N ILE A 287 28.60 -7.65 0.97
CA ILE A 287 29.42 -6.46 0.67
C ILE A 287 30.51 -6.81 -0.34
N ASN A 288 31.11 -8.01 -0.26
CA ASN A 288 32.22 -8.41 -1.11
C ASN A 288 31.80 -9.12 -2.40
N THR A 289 30.50 -9.29 -2.65
CA THR A 289 30.02 -9.94 -3.87
C THR A 289 30.19 -9.01 -5.07
N ASP A 290 30.47 -9.58 -6.23
CA ASP A 290 30.48 -8.84 -7.49
C ASP A 290 29.09 -8.22 -7.74
N TRP A 291 29.07 -6.91 -7.91
CA TRP A 291 27.83 -6.16 -8.11
C TRP A 291 27.30 -6.27 -9.53
N THR A 292 28.12 -6.72 -10.50
CA THR A 292 27.72 -6.89 -11.90
C THR A 292 26.66 -7.98 -12.05
N ASP A 293 26.83 -9.12 -11.37
CA ASP A 293 25.85 -10.20 -11.30
C ASP A 293 24.54 -9.76 -10.65
N ALA A 294 24.65 -8.97 -9.56
CA ALA A 294 23.50 -8.41 -8.87
C ALA A 294 22.73 -7.43 -9.77
N ARG A 295 23.46 -6.61 -10.55
CA ARG A 295 22.90 -5.73 -11.57
C ARG A 295 22.17 -6.52 -12.65
N ALA A 296 22.79 -7.55 -13.23
CA ALA A 296 22.16 -8.37 -14.26
C ALA A 296 20.88 -9.03 -13.73
N THR A 297 20.95 -9.59 -12.53
CA THR A 297 19.81 -10.21 -11.85
C THR A 297 18.67 -9.22 -11.62
N TYR A 298 18.97 -8.01 -11.15
CA TYR A 298 17.97 -6.97 -10.92
C TYR A 298 17.30 -6.54 -12.23
N ILE A 299 18.09 -6.24 -13.27
CA ILE A 299 17.55 -5.81 -14.56
C ILE A 299 16.66 -6.91 -15.17
N GLU A 300 17.11 -8.16 -15.14
CA GLU A 300 16.36 -9.26 -15.74
C GLU A 300 15.11 -9.63 -14.94
N LYS A 301 15.26 -9.90 -13.64
CA LYS A 301 14.18 -10.47 -12.82
C LYS A 301 13.24 -9.42 -12.23
N ARG A 302 13.70 -8.18 -12.02
CA ARG A 302 12.84 -7.12 -11.46
C ARG A 302 12.37 -6.17 -12.55
N LEU A 303 13.30 -5.57 -13.29
CA LEU A 303 12.96 -4.47 -14.20
C LEU A 303 12.19 -4.95 -15.45
N ILE A 304 12.71 -5.97 -16.14
CA ILE A 304 12.07 -6.51 -17.35
C ILE A 304 10.74 -7.19 -17.01
N GLU A 305 10.64 -7.90 -15.88
CA GLU A 305 9.36 -8.45 -15.43
C GLU A 305 8.30 -7.35 -15.19
N GLN A 306 8.69 -6.22 -14.58
CA GLN A 306 7.80 -5.08 -14.39
C GLN A 306 7.41 -4.42 -15.72
N GLN A 307 8.35 -4.27 -16.65
CA GLN A 307 8.03 -3.77 -18.01
C GLN A 307 6.96 -4.64 -18.68
N LYS A 308 7.14 -5.96 -18.65
CA LYS A 308 6.15 -6.92 -19.20
C LYS A 308 4.81 -6.83 -18.47
N TYR A 309 4.82 -6.67 -17.15
CA TYR A 309 3.62 -6.49 -16.34
C TYR A 309 2.83 -5.24 -16.77
N TYR A 310 3.48 -4.07 -16.79
CA TYR A 310 2.84 -2.80 -17.13
C TYR A 310 2.37 -2.78 -18.59
N GLN A 311 3.16 -3.31 -19.53
CA GLN A 311 2.75 -3.43 -20.93
C GLN A 311 1.48 -4.29 -21.08
N LYS A 312 1.49 -5.50 -20.51
CA LYS A 312 0.33 -6.41 -20.56
C LYS A 312 -0.92 -5.79 -19.94
N HIS A 313 -0.76 -5.07 -18.83
CA HIS A 313 -1.88 -4.41 -18.15
C HIS A 313 -2.38 -3.20 -18.93
N MET A 314 -1.50 -2.39 -19.51
CA MET A 314 -1.84 -1.29 -20.40
C MET A 314 -2.69 -1.79 -21.58
N ASP A 315 -2.23 -2.82 -22.31
CA ASP A 315 -2.96 -3.36 -23.46
C ASP A 315 -4.35 -3.88 -23.08
N LYS A 316 -4.44 -4.52 -21.92
CA LYS A 316 -5.70 -5.01 -21.36
C LYS A 316 -6.66 -3.88 -21.02
N GLU A 317 -6.20 -2.83 -20.35
CA GLU A 317 -7.07 -1.70 -19.99
C GLU A 317 -7.42 -0.85 -21.23
N LYS A 318 -6.52 -0.69 -22.22
CA LYS A 318 -6.83 -0.07 -23.53
C LYS A 318 -7.96 -0.81 -24.24
N SER A 319 -7.92 -2.15 -24.26
CA SER A 319 -8.98 -2.99 -24.83
C SER A 319 -10.32 -2.81 -24.08
N LYS A 320 -10.30 -2.80 -22.75
CA LYS A 320 -11.51 -2.56 -21.95
C LYS A 320 -12.09 -1.17 -22.18
N LEU A 321 -11.26 -0.13 -22.25
CA LEU A 321 -11.69 1.24 -22.51
C LEU A 321 -12.39 1.32 -23.88
N LYS A 322 -11.81 0.70 -24.92
CA LYS A 322 -12.42 0.63 -26.25
C LYS A 322 -13.79 -0.07 -26.21
N ASN A 323 -13.89 -1.19 -25.49
CA ASN A 323 -15.16 -1.92 -25.36
C ASN A 323 -16.19 -1.12 -24.55
N SER A 324 -15.78 -0.44 -23.48
CA SER A 324 -16.65 0.43 -22.69
C SER A 324 -17.20 1.60 -23.52
N LYS A 325 -16.36 2.28 -24.31
CA LYS A 325 -16.79 3.33 -25.25
C LYS A 325 -17.80 2.81 -26.27
N ARG A 326 -17.58 1.60 -26.82
CA ARG A 326 -18.52 0.96 -27.77
C ARG A 326 -19.86 0.61 -27.13
N LEU A 327 -19.84 0.01 -25.93
CA LEU A 327 -21.06 -0.34 -25.20
C LEU A 327 -21.84 0.91 -24.82
N PHE A 328 -21.17 1.94 -24.31
CA PHE A 328 -21.78 3.23 -23.99
C PHE A 328 -22.49 3.81 -25.22
N MET A 329 -21.78 3.91 -26.36
CA MET A 329 -22.37 4.42 -27.60
C MET A 329 -23.58 3.60 -28.07
N GLY A 330 -23.49 2.27 -27.99
CA GLY A 330 -24.59 1.37 -28.34
C GLY A 330 -25.82 1.58 -27.45
N PHE A 331 -25.64 1.66 -26.12
CA PHE A 331 -26.72 1.93 -25.18
C PHE A 331 -27.30 3.33 -25.33
N SER A 332 -26.48 4.35 -25.57
CA SER A 332 -26.94 5.71 -25.86
C SER A 332 -27.81 5.76 -27.12
N LEU A 333 -27.38 5.11 -28.20
CA LEU A 333 -28.17 5.03 -29.44
C LEU A 333 -29.49 4.31 -29.20
N PHE A 334 -29.48 3.18 -28.49
CA PHE A 334 -30.69 2.45 -28.14
C PHE A 334 -31.66 3.29 -27.29
N ALA A 335 -31.15 4.06 -26.32
CA ALA A 335 -31.96 4.96 -25.50
C ALA A 335 -32.62 6.08 -26.32
N VAL A 336 -31.90 6.66 -27.29
CA VAL A 336 -32.44 7.64 -28.23
C VAL A 336 -33.56 7.03 -29.07
N LEU A 337 -33.32 5.84 -29.65
CA LEU A 337 -34.33 5.13 -30.45
C LEU A 337 -35.57 4.78 -29.62
N ALA A 338 -35.42 4.30 -28.38
CA ALA A 338 -36.52 3.99 -27.49
C ALA A 338 -37.35 5.24 -27.13
N THR A 339 -36.69 6.36 -26.89
CA THR A 339 -37.33 7.65 -26.58
C THR A 339 -38.08 8.19 -27.80
N LEU A 340 -37.49 8.10 -28.99
CA LEU A 340 -38.13 8.49 -30.25
C LEU A 340 -39.38 7.64 -30.51
N SER A 341 -39.29 6.31 -30.35
CA SER A 341 -40.45 5.41 -30.48
C SER A 341 -41.57 5.76 -29.50
N LYS A 342 -41.23 6.04 -28.23
CA LYS A 342 -42.22 6.48 -27.21
C LYS A 342 -42.90 7.79 -27.61
N LEU A 343 -42.12 8.76 -28.10
CA LEU A 343 -42.63 10.06 -28.56
C LEU A 343 -43.60 9.87 -29.73
N LEU A 344 -43.23 9.08 -30.73
CA LEU A 344 -44.09 8.79 -31.88
C LEU A 344 -45.41 8.13 -31.44
N ILE A 345 -45.37 7.13 -30.55
CA ILE A 345 -46.59 6.49 -30.03
C ILE A 345 -47.53 7.49 -29.33
N LYS A 346 -46.97 8.46 -28.57
CA LYS A 346 -47.78 9.52 -27.94
C LYS A 346 -48.32 10.52 -28.95
N CYS A 347 -47.53 10.92 -29.95
CA CYS A 347 -47.96 11.88 -30.98
C CYS A 347 -49.05 11.31 -31.89
N TYR A 348 -49.07 10.00 -32.14
CA TYR A 348 -50.07 9.34 -32.98
C TYR A 348 -51.35 8.88 -32.23
N GLY A 349 -51.54 9.30 -30.98
CA GLY A 349 -52.89 9.38 -30.39
C GLY A 349 -53.51 8.09 -29.85
N LEU A 350 -52.73 7.18 -29.24
CA LEU A 350 -53.28 6.14 -28.36
C LEU A 350 -53.41 6.68 -26.93
N SER A 351 -54.47 7.45 -26.64
CA SER A 351 -54.75 7.96 -25.29
C SER A 351 -56.11 7.52 -24.78
N SER A 352 -56.09 6.79 -23.67
CA SER A 352 -57.24 6.40 -22.85
C SER A 352 -57.59 7.50 -21.85
N ASP A 353 -58.89 7.69 -21.62
CA ASP A 353 -59.48 8.75 -20.80
C ASP A 353 -59.26 8.49 -19.30
N TYR A 354 -58.33 9.23 -18.65
CA TYR A 354 -58.39 9.74 -17.27
C TYR A 354 -57.09 10.52 -16.94
N PRO A 355 -57.11 11.77 -16.44
CA PRO A 355 -55.96 12.67 -16.56
C PRO A 355 -54.88 12.64 -15.46
N ILE A 356 -55.20 12.41 -14.18
CA ILE A 356 -54.23 12.57 -13.08
C ILE A 356 -53.49 11.28 -12.69
N TRP A 357 -54.21 10.16 -12.57
CA TRP A 357 -53.61 8.88 -12.18
C TRP A 357 -52.77 8.26 -13.32
N SER A 358 -53.16 8.53 -14.57
CA SER A 358 -52.35 8.18 -15.75
C SER A 358 -51.05 8.97 -15.79
N LEU A 359 -51.08 10.26 -15.46
CA LEU A 359 -49.89 11.12 -15.40
C LEU A 359 -48.91 10.65 -14.32
N ILE A 360 -49.40 10.32 -13.12
CA ILE A 360 -48.56 9.82 -12.01
C ILE A 360 -47.96 8.46 -12.37
N SER A 361 -48.76 7.54 -12.91
CA SER A 361 -48.28 6.22 -13.34
C SER A 361 -47.25 6.32 -14.48
N ASP A 362 -47.50 7.19 -15.47
CA ASP A 362 -46.57 7.47 -16.57
C ASP A 362 -45.28 8.12 -16.07
N ALA A 363 -45.36 9.03 -15.08
CA ALA A 363 -44.21 9.69 -14.49
C ALA A 363 -43.36 8.70 -13.68
N LEU A 364 -43.98 7.87 -12.84
CA LEU A 364 -43.30 6.82 -12.08
C LEU A 364 -42.69 5.77 -13.00
N GLY A 365 -43.40 5.33 -14.04
CA GLY A 365 -42.88 4.43 -15.07
C GLY A 365 -41.74 5.05 -15.87
N PHE A 366 -41.80 6.36 -16.17
CA PHE A 366 -40.70 7.08 -16.80
C PHE A 366 -39.47 7.18 -15.89
N ILE A 367 -39.65 7.53 -14.62
CA ILE A 367 -38.56 7.62 -13.63
C ILE A 367 -37.92 6.24 -13.41
N ALA A 368 -38.73 5.18 -13.30
CA ALA A 368 -38.26 3.80 -13.15
C ALA A 368 -37.42 3.33 -14.34
N ILE A 369 -37.61 3.90 -15.53
CA ILE A 369 -36.82 3.57 -16.75
C ILE A 369 -35.62 4.51 -16.91
N VAL A 370 -35.81 5.82 -16.73
CA VAL A 370 -34.78 6.83 -16.99
C VAL A 370 -33.74 6.90 -15.88
N SER A 371 -34.12 6.72 -14.62
CA SER A 371 -33.19 6.78 -13.49
C SER A 371 -32.08 5.71 -13.58
N PRO A 372 -32.39 4.41 -13.87
CA PRO A 372 -31.35 3.42 -14.12
C PRO A 372 -30.44 3.75 -15.32
N VAL A 373 -30.99 4.35 -16.39
CA VAL A 373 -30.19 4.73 -17.57
C VAL A 373 -29.22 5.86 -17.23
N ILE A 374 -29.66 6.89 -16.51
CA ILE A 374 -28.79 7.98 -16.04
C ILE A 374 -27.71 7.42 -15.11
N ALA A 375 -28.10 6.58 -14.14
CA ALA A 375 -27.15 5.95 -13.21
C ALA A 375 -26.12 5.09 -13.96
N MET A 376 -26.54 4.28 -14.92
CA MET A 376 -25.65 3.48 -15.76
C MET A 376 -24.73 4.34 -16.64
N GLY A 377 -25.23 5.46 -17.16
CA GLY A 377 -24.44 6.44 -17.90
C GLY A 377 -23.35 7.07 -17.03
N ALA A 378 -23.70 7.50 -15.81
CA ALA A 378 -22.76 8.06 -14.85
C ALA A 378 -21.69 7.05 -14.42
N VAL A 379 -22.09 5.81 -14.10
CA VAL A 379 -21.16 4.72 -13.74
C VAL A 379 -20.26 4.35 -14.92
N SER A 380 -20.80 4.31 -16.14
CA SER A 380 -20.02 4.01 -17.35
C SER A 380 -19.00 5.11 -17.65
N LEU A 381 -19.38 6.38 -17.49
CA LEU A 381 -18.48 7.51 -17.64
C LEU A 381 -17.38 7.48 -16.58
N ALA A 382 -17.73 7.28 -15.31
CA ALA A 382 -16.76 7.15 -14.22
C ALA A 382 -15.79 5.98 -14.46
N ALA A 383 -16.30 4.83 -14.92
CA ALA A 383 -15.48 3.69 -15.27
C ALA A 383 -14.57 3.96 -16.48
N ALA A 384 -15.05 4.69 -17.49
CA ALA A 384 -14.24 5.06 -18.65
C ALA A 384 -13.10 6.02 -18.25
N LEU A 385 -13.38 7.03 -17.42
CA LEU A 385 -12.38 7.95 -16.89
C LEU A 385 -11.34 7.23 -16.01
N ASP A 386 -11.76 6.30 -15.15
CA ASP A 386 -10.83 5.47 -14.35
C ASP A 386 -9.99 4.53 -15.23
N LEU A 387 -10.57 3.95 -16.29
CA LEU A 387 -9.81 3.14 -17.25
C LEU A 387 -8.78 3.96 -18.01
N ASP A 388 -9.15 5.15 -18.47
CA ASP A 388 -8.26 6.06 -19.19
C ASP A 388 -7.09 6.52 -18.30
N ALA A 389 -7.37 6.94 -17.06
CA ALA A 389 -6.36 7.28 -16.09
C ALA A 389 -5.38 6.12 -15.80
N ARG A 390 -5.88 4.87 -15.74
CA ARG A 390 -5.03 3.69 -15.56
C ARG A 390 -4.17 3.40 -16.77
N VAL A 391 -4.71 3.56 -17.98
CA VAL A 391 -3.94 3.40 -19.21
C VAL A 391 -2.77 4.37 -19.21
N HIS A 392 -3.01 5.65 -18.92
CA HIS A 392 -1.96 6.66 -18.81
C HIS A 392 -0.94 6.32 -17.72
N THR A 393 -1.38 5.95 -16.51
CA THR A 393 -0.46 5.56 -15.43
C THR A 393 0.44 4.38 -15.83
N TYR A 394 -0.11 3.35 -16.50
CA TYR A 394 0.67 2.20 -16.94
C TYR A 394 1.62 2.55 -18.08
N GLU A 395 1.22 3.42 -18.99
CA GLU A 395 2.05 3.92 -20.08
C GLU A 395 3.23 4.74 -19.55
N GLU A 396 2.97 5.69 -18.65
CA GLU A 396 4.00 6.49 -17.99
C GLU A 396 5.01 5.61 -17.24
N MET A 397 4.52 4.64 -16.46
CA MET A 397 5.40 3.72 -15.73
C MET A 397 6.20 2.83 -16.68
N PHE A 398 5.58 2.31 -17.75
CA PHE A 398 6.29 1.53 -18.75
C PHE A 398 7.42 2.35 -19.41
N LEU A 399 7.13 3.57 -19.85
CA LEU A 399 8.11 4.47 -20.46
C LEU A 399 9.23 4.84 -19.47
N PHE A 400 8.89 5.09 -18.21
CA PHE A 400 9.88 5.27 -17.14
C PHE A 400 10.80 4.07 -17.03
N LEU A 401 10.27 2.85 -16.90
CA LEU A 401 11.08 1.64 -16.75
C LEU A 401 11.94 1.35 -17.99
N VAL A 402 11.45 1.66 -19.19
CA VAL A 402 12.23 1.52 -20.45
C VAL A 402 13.42 2.46 -20.44
N ARG A 403 13.23 3.74 -20.09
CA ARG A 403 14.32 4.71 -19.96
C ARG A 403 15.31 4.30 -18.86
N GLN A 404 14.77 3.93 -17.70
CA GLN A 404 15.57 3.56 -16.53
C GLN A 404 16.44 2.32 -16.77
N LYS A 405 15.99 1.38 -17.61
CA LYS A 405 16.81 0.24 -18.05
C LYS A 405 18.08 0.69 -18.76
N GLY A 406 18.02 1.74 -19.59
CA GLY A 406 19.19 2.31 -20.25
C GLY A 406 20.18 2.87 -19.22
N VAL A 407 19.68 3.68 -18.30
CA VAL A 407 20.49 4.35 -17.25
C VAL A 407 21.12 3.33 -16.29
N LEU A 408 20.36 2.32 -15.85
CA LEU A 408 20.86 1.23 -15.01
C LEU A 408 21.93 0.39 -15.71
N ASN A 409 21.85 0.23 -17.04
CA ASN A 409 22.86 -0.45 -17.82
C ASN A 409 24.14 0.38 -18.04
N SER A 410 24.04 1.70 -18.04
CA SER A 410 25.20 2.59 -18.19
C SER A 410 25.89 2.91 -16.86
N ALA A 411 25.35 2.47 -15.72
CA ALA A 411 25.94 2.74 -14.41
C ALA A 411 27.38 2.23 -14.33
N VAL A 412 28.30 3.12 -13.97
CA VAL A 412 29.76 2.89 -13.99
C VAL A 412 30.25 2.31 -12.65
N SER A 413 29.48 2.52 -11.58
CA SER A 413 29.85 2.07 -10.23
C SER A 413 28.69 1.42 -9.48
N ARG A 414 29.02 0.57 -8.50
CA ARG A 414 28.05 0.00 -7.56
C ARG A 414 27.20 1.07 -6.88
N ARG A 415 27.83 2.15 -6.40
CA ARG A 415 27.14 3.24 -5.68
C ARG A 415 26.12 3.96 -6.57
N GLU A 416 26.49 4.24 -7.81
CA GLU A 416 25.59 4.84 -8.80
C GLU A 416 24.42 3.89 -9.10
N PHE A 417 24.71 2.61 -9.34
CA PHE A 417 23.69 1.60 -9.60
C PHE A 417 22.73 1.45 -8.42
N GLU A 418 23.23 1.34 -7.19
CA GLU A 418 22.40 1.26 -5.98
C GLU A 418 21.49 2.49 -5.87
N LYS A 419 21.99 3.71 -6.12
CA LYS A 419 21.15 4.93 -6.11
C LYS A 419 20.03 4.86 -7.15
N LEU A 420 20.34 4.43 -8.38
CA LEU A 420 19.36 4.28 -9.46
C LEU A 420 18.33 3.20 -9.16
N VAL A 421 18.74 2.10 -8.51
CA VAL A 421 17.82 1.06 -8.04
C VAL A 421 16.87 1.61 -6.99
N LEU A 422 17.37 2.37 -6.00
CA LEU A 422 16.52 2.99 -4.98
C LEU A 422 15.53 3.98 -5.59
N GLU A 423 15.94 4.78 -6.57
CA GLU A 423 15.05 5.68 -7.32
C GLU A 423 13.97 4.89 -8.07
N THR A 424 14.35 3.81 -8.75
CA THR A 424 13.43 2.94 -9.49
C THR A 424 12.37 2.32 -8.56
N GLU A 425 12.82 1.75 -7.44
CA GLU A 425 11.93 1.15 -6.45
C GLU A 425 11.07 2.20 -5.72
N SER A 426 11.59 3.41 -5.51
CA SER A 426 10.81 4.54 -4.98
C SER A 426 9.64 4.88 -5.91
N HIS A 427 9.90 4.92 -7.22
CA HIS A 427 8.88 5.26 -8.20
C HIS A 427 7.80 4.18 -8.32
N LEU A 428 8.21 2.91 -8.34
CA LEU A 428 7.30 1.75 -8.35
C LEU A 428 6.42 1.69 -7.10
N LEU A 429 7.03 1.85 -5.92
CA LEU A 429 6.29 1.86 -4.65
C LEU A 429 5.45 3.12 -4.49
N GLY A 430 5.90 4.27 -4.99
CA GLY A 430 5.15 5.53 -4.99
C GLY A 430 3.83 5.41 -5.76
N GLU A 431 3.83 4.77 -6.92
CA GLU A 431 2.60 4.47 -7.66
C GLU A 431 1.65 3.59 -6.84
N THR A 432 2.18 2.54 -6.23
CA THR A 432 1.38 1.63 -5.38
C THR A 432 0.84 2.33 -4.13
N ALA A 433 1.62 3.20 -3.50
CA ALA A 433 1.22 4.00 -2.35
C ALA A 433 0.12 5.01 -2.73
N ASN A 434 0.27 5.74 -3.84
CA ASN A 434 -0.75 6.65 -4.36
C ASN A 434 -2.05 5.90 -4.68
N TRP A 435 -1.93 4.70 -5.22
CA TRP A 435 -3.07 3.85 -5.53
C TRP A 435 -3.76 3.33 -4.25
N PHE A 436 -2.99 2.94 -3.22
CA PHE A 436 -3.51 2.61 -1.90
C PHE A 436 -4.28 3.78 -1.29
N THR A 437 -3.67 4.97 -1.24
CA THR A 437 -4.26 6.20 -0.70
C THR A 437 -5.59 6.51 -1.38
N ARG A 438 -5.65 6.55 -2.72
CA ARG A 438 -6.90 6.80 -3.46
C ARG A 438 -8.02 5.83 -3.10
N ARG A 439 -7.69 4.57 -2.78
CA ARG A 439 -8.65 3.50 -2.48
C ARG A 439 -9.07 3.44 -1.02
N SER A 440 -8.19 3.83 -0.10
CA SER A 440 -8.50 3.87 1.33
C SER A 440 -9.37 5.07 1.70
N TYR A 441 -9.22 6.20 1.00
CA TYR A 441 -10.01 7.42 1.27
C TYR A 441 -11.43 7.38 0.69
N THR A 442 -11.68 6.55 -0.34
CA THR A 442 -13.04 6.36 -0.89
C THR A 442 -13.99 5.58 0.04
N GLU A 443 -13.51 5.09 1.19
CA GLU A 443 -14.34 4.40 2.20
C GLU A 443 -14.86 5.34 3.31
N VAL A 444 -14.62 6.66 3.22
CA VAL A 444 -14.99 7.66 4.25
C VAL A 444 -16.18 8.56 3.84
N ALA A 445 -16.87 8.25 2.75
CA ALA A 445 -18.09 8.97 2.34
C ALA A 445 -19.35 8.15 2.58
#